data_AF-A0A934QV69-F1
#
_entry.id   AF-A0A934QV69-F1
#
_cell.length_a   1.000
_cell.length_b   1.000
_cell.length_c   1.000
_cell.angle_alpha   90.00
_cell.angle_beta   90.00
_cell.angle_gamma   90.00
#
_symmetry.space_group_name_H-M   'P 1'
#
loop_
_entity.id
_entity.type
_entity.pdbx_description
1 polymer ?
#
loop_
_entity_poly.entity_id
_entity_poly.type
_entity_poly.pdbx_seq_one_letter_code
_entity_poly.pdbx_strand_id
1 'polypeptide(L)'
;MSGEGPGFEVDAERLGAHAAEFEGLADRAARIVADLRGSLDATPAPWGSDEVGRSFAGAHDGPAGEALGGLGELAGGLGDMGTRLASAAGAYSTADADAAGDLSDAGSAG
;
A
#
# COMPACT_ATOMS: atom_id res chain seq x y z
N MET A 1 17.54 -35.58 -23.51
CA MET A 1 16.34 -34.80 -23.14
C MET A 1 16.78 -33.84 -22.04
N SER A 2 17.31 -32.68 -22.42
CA SER A 2 17.72 -31.65 -21.46
C SER A 2 16.51 -30.77 -21.19
N GLY A 3 15.96 -30.87 -20.00
CA GLY A 3 14.94 -29.97 -19.49
C GLY A 3 15.61 -28.79 -18.81
N GLU A 4 15.95 -27.76 -19.57
CA GLU A 4 16.22 -26.42 -19.03
C GLU A 4 15.16 -25.51 -19.64
N GLY A 5 14.00 -25.47 -18.98
CA GLY A 5 13.11 -24.33 -19.13
C GLY A 5 13.80 -23.11 -18.50
N PRO A 6 13.58 -21.88 -19.00
CA PRO A 6 14.19 -20.69 -18.42
C PRO A 6 13.87 -20.65 -16.92
N GLY A 7 14.93 -20.63 -16.10
CA GLY A 7 14.80 -20.45 -14.66
C GLY A 7 13.97 -19.20 -14.37
N PHE A 8 13.11 -19.28 -13.36
CA PHE A 8 12.25 -18.18 -12.96
C PHE A 8 13.13 -17.12 -12.26
N GLU A 9 13.68 -16.18 -13.02
CA GLU A 9 14.48 -15.07 -12.50
C GLU A 9 13.56 -13.93 -12.09
N VAL A 10 13.46 -13.66 -10.79
CA VAL A 10 12.75 -12.49 -10.25
C VAL A 10 13.75 -11.55 -9.63
N ASP A 11 13.70 -10.30 -10.09
CA ASP A 11 14.46 -9.18 -9.53
C ASP A 11 13.82 -8.76 -8.18
N ALA A 12 14.24 -9.46 -7.12
CA ALA A 12 13.75 -9.24 -5.76
C ALA A 12 14.09 -7.84 -5.24
N GLU A 13 15.22 -7.28 -5.66
CA GLU A 13 15.63 -5.92 -5.28
C GLU A 13 14.66 -4.88 -5.85
N ARG A 14 14.36 -4.98 -7.14
CA ARG A 14 13.38 -4.10 -7.80
C ARG A 14 11.98 -4.26 -7.21
N LEU A 15 11.59 -5.49 -6.85
CA LEU A 15 10.30 -5.74 -6.20
C LEU A 15 10.22 -5.07 -4.81
N GLY A 16 11.31 -5.14 -4.03
CA GLY A 16 11.44 -4.45 -2.74
C GLY A 16 11.43 -2.92 -2.89
N ALA A 17 12.11 -2.38 -3.91
CA ALA A 17 12.10 -0.94 -4.19
C ALA A 17 10.69 -0.44 -4.49
N HIS A 18 9.93 -1.14 -5.33
CA HIS A 18 8.54 -0.79 -5.61
C HIS A 18 7.65 -0.95 -4.37
N ALA A 19 7.88 -1.94 -3.51
CA ALA A 19 7.17 -2.07 -2.24
C ALA A 19 7.29 -0.81 -1.38
N ALA A 20 8.52 -0.27 -1.26
CA ALA A 20 8.78 0.96 -0.51
C ALA A 20 8.11 2.20 -1.13
N GLU A 21 8.01 2.27 -2.47
CA GLU A 21 7.26 3.33 -3.14
C GLU A 21 5.77 3.30 -2.77
N PHE A 22 5.15 2.10 -2.74
CA PHE A 22 3.76 1.93 -2.33
C PHE A 22 3.53 2.32 -0.86
N GLU A 23 4.45 1.95 0.03
CA GLU A 23 4.42 2.36 1.44
C GLU A 23 4.48 3.89 1.57
N GLY A 24 5.41 4.55 0.87
CA GLY A 24 5.51 6.00 0.88
C GLY A 24 4.27 6.71 0.34
N LEU A 25 3.63 6.13 -0.69
CA LEU A 25 2.36 6.65 -1.21
C LEU A 25 1.19 6.43 -0.25
N ALA A 26 1.13 5.28 0.42
CA ALA A 26 0.13 4.98 1.45
C ALA A 26 0.22 5.98 2.61
N ASP A 27 1.42 6.22 3.11
CA ASP A 27 1.71 7.21 4.16
C ASP A 27 1.26 8.61 3.76
N ARG A 28 1.59 9.02 2.54
CA ARG A 28 1.19 10.33 2.03
C ARG A 28 -0.34 10.45 1.93
N ALA A 29 -1.01 9.42 1.41
CA ALA A 29 -2.46 9.39 1.31
C ALA A 29 -3.11 9.45 2.70
N ALA A 30 -2.61 8.69 3.66
CA ALA A 30 -3.10 8.68 5.04
C ALA A 30 -2.97 10.07 5.70
N ARG A 31 -1.84 10.76 5.50
CA ARG A 31 -1.66 12.14 6.00
C ARG A 31 -2.65 13.12 5.40
N ILE A 32 -2.86 13.07 4.08
CA ILE A 32 -3.84 13.93 3.39
C ILE A 32 -5.25 13.70 3.95
N VAL A 33 -5.64 12.44 4.16
CA VAL A 33 -6.95 12.09 4.74
C VAL A 33 -7.08 12.59 6.17
N ALA A 34 -6.03 12.43 6.98
CA ALA A 34 -6.02 12.91 8.36
C ALA A 34 -6.15 14.44 8.43
N ASP A 35 -5.39 15.17 7.62
CA ASP A 35 -5.43 16.64 7.57
C ASP A 35 -6.79 17.15 7.11
N LEU A 36 -7.38 16.50 6.10
CA LEU A 36 -8.71 16.84 5.60
C LEU A 36 -9.78 16.60 6.67
N ARG A 37 -9.77 15.45 7.35
CA ARG A 37 -10.69 15.15 8.45
C ARG A 37 -10.57 16.17 9.58
N GLY A 38 -9.34 16.46 10.02
CA GLY A 38 -9.10 17.46 11.06
C GLY A 38 -9.62 18.85 10.68
N SER A 39 -9.47 19.24 9.41
CA SER A 39 -9.96 20.53 8.91
C SER A 39 -11.50 20.62 8.91
N LEU A 40 -12.17 19.51 8.57
CA LEU A 40 -13.63 19.42 8.58
C LEU A 40 -14.19 19.41 10.00
N ASP A 41 -13.58 18.63 10.90
CA ASP A 41 -13.99 18.54 12.31
C ASP A 41 -13.81 19.88 13.06
N ALA A 42 -12.80 20.68 12.67
CA ALA A 42 -12.59 22.02 13.21
C ALA A 42 -13.69 23.03 12.84
N THR A 43 -14.54 22.70 11.86
CA THR A 43 -15.61 23.58 11.37
C THR A 43 -16.97 22.87 11.45
N PRO A 44 -17.56 22.70 12.65
CA PRO A 44 -18.73 21.81 12.86
C PRO A 44 -20.04 22.30 12.20
N ALA A 45 -20.10 23.55 11.72
CA ALA A 45 -21.23 24.07 10.95
C ALA A 45 -20.73 24.96 9.81
N PRO A 46 -20.03 24.38 8.81
CA PRO A 46 -19.37 25.16 7.76
C PRO A 46 -20.37 25.88 6.86
N TRP A 47 -21.62 25.39 6.83
CA TRP A 47 -22.73 25.93 6.05
C TRP A 47 -23.65 26.87 6.86
N GLY A 48 -23.33 27.11 8.13
CA GLY A 48 -24.17 27.86 9.05
C GLY A 48 -25.21 27.00 9.77
N SER A 49 -25.72 27.52 10.88
CA SER A 49 -26.69 26.82 11.74
C SER A 49 -28.15 27.22 11.48
N ASP A 50 -28.40 28.05 10.46
CA ASP A 50 -29.75 28.42 10.06
C ASP A 50 -30.43 27.30 9.25
N GLU A 51 -31.68 27.50 8.84
CA GLU A 51 -32.44 26.49 8.11
C GLU A 51 -31.81 26.13 6.75
N VAL A 52 -31.24 27.12 6.07
CA VAL A 52 -30.55 26.92 4.78
C VAL A 52 -29.28 26.11 5.00
N GLY A 53 -28.46 26.48 5.98
CA GLY A 53 -27.23 25.80 6.34
C GLY A 53 -27.45 24.35 6.76
N ARG A 54 -28.50 24.07 7.55
CA ARG A 54 -28.89 22.69 7.91
C ARG A 54 -29.37 21.87 6.71
N SER A 55 -30.10 22.48 5.79
CA SER A 55 -30.54 21.83 4.55
C SER A 55 -29.36 21.44 3.67
N PHE A 56 -28.40 22.36 3.49
CA PHE A 56 -27.14 22.09 2.78
C PHE A 56 -26.32 21.00 3.45
N ALA A 57 -26.11 21.07 4.77
CA ALA A 57 -25.41 20.04 5.53
C ALA A 57 -26.06 18.66 5.34
N GLY A 58 -27.39 18.58 5.48
CA GLY A 58 -28.14 17.33 5.27
C GLY A 58 -27.96 16.71 3.88
N ALA A 59 -27.74 17.53 2.85
CA ALA A 59 -27.48 17.05 1.49
C ALA A 59 -26.03 16.63 1.23
N HIS A 60 -25.07 17.16 1.99
CA HIS A 60 -23.64 17.06 1.69
C HIS A 60 -22.81 16.25 2.70
N ASP A 61 -23.23 16.15 3.96
CA ASP A 61 -22.47 15.46 5.00
C ASP A 61 -22.29 13.98 4.69
N GLY A 62 -23.34 13.31 4.17
CA GLY A 62 -23.28 11.92 3.74
C GLY A 62 -22.26 11.69 2.62
N PRO A 63 -22.43 12.33 1.44
CA PRO A 63 -21.47 12.23 0.34
C PRO A 63 -20.03 12.63 0.72
N ALA A 64 -19.86 13.64 1.59
CA ALA A 64 -18.55 14.02 2.09
C ALA A 64 -17.93 12.91 2.96
N GLY A 65 -18.73 12.30 3.84
CA GLY A 65 -18.31 11.16 4.65
C GLY A 65 -17.92 9.94 3.80
N GLU A 66 -18.70 9.62 2.76
CA GLU A 66 -18.39 8.54 1.81
C GLU A 66 -17.07 8.80 1.07
N ALA A 67 -16.85 10.02 0.59
CA ALA A 67 -15.60 10.39 -0.07
C ALA A 67 -14.39 10.26 0.88
N LEU A 68 -14.53 10.70 2.14
CA LEU A 68 -13.50 10.54 3.17
C LEU A 68 -13.25 9.07 3.54
N GLY A 69 -14.28 8.24 3.50
CA GLY A 69 -14.17 6.80 3.69
C GLY A 69 -13.35 6.17 2.56
N GLY A 70 -13.74 6.42 1.31
CA GLY A 70 -13.06 5.89 0.13
C GLY A 70 -11.59 6.33 0.00
N LEU A 71 -11.26 7.56 0.39
CA LEU A 71 -9.86 7.99 0.45
C LEU A 71 -9.04 7.23 1.51
N GLY A 72 -9.67 6.89 2.64
CA GLY A 72 -9.04 6.06 3.67
C GLY A 72 -8.81 4.62 3.20
N GLU A 73 -9.80 4.05 2.51
CA GLU A 73 -9.67 2.71 1.90
C GLU A 73 -8.57 2.68 0.84
N LEU A 74 -8.44 3.73 0.03
CA LEU A 74 -7.36 3.86 -0.94
C LEU A 74 -5.98 3.85 -0.25
N ALA A 75 -5.81 4.63 0.81
CA ALA A 75 -4.56 4.65 1.57
C ALA A 75 -4.22 3.25 2.13
N GLY A 76 -5.22 2.54 2.68
CA GLY A 76 -5.06 1.16 3.14
C GLY A 76 -4.67 0.20 2.02
N GLY A 77 -5.35 0.27 0.87
CA GLY A 77 -5.07 -0.60 -0.28
C GLY A 77 -3.67 -0.43 -0.85
N LEU A 78 -3.12 0.79 -0.84
CA LEU A 78 -1.72 1.02 -1.24
C LEU A 78 -0.73 0.37 -0.25
N GLY A 79 -0.98 0.49 1.06
CA GLY A 79 -0.15 -0.14 2.09
C GLY A 79 -0.17 -1.66 2.02
N ASP A 80 -1.35 -2.25 1.78
CA ASP A 80 -1.52 -3.69 1.59
C ASP A 80 -0.74 -4.19 0.37
N MET A 81 -0.76 -3.43 -0.73
CA MET A 81 0.01 -3.78 -1.92
C MET A 81 1.51 -3.73 -1.64
N GLY A 82 2.01 -2.66 -1.03
CA GLY A 82 3.41 -2.55 -0.61
C GLY A 82 3.85 -3.73 0.26
N THR A 83 3.05 -4.09 1.25
CA THR A 83 3.31 -5.24 2.14
C THR A 83 3.43 -6.56 1.36
N ARG A 84 2.55 -6.78 0.38
CA ARG A 84 2.59 -7.98 -0.48
C ARG A 84 3.84 -8.02 -1.35
N LEU A 85 4.23 -6.90 -1.96
CA LEU A 85 5.46 -6.83 -2.75
C LEU A 85 6.70 -7.07 -1.89
N ALA A 86 6.76 -6.45 -0.70
CA ALA A 86 7.87 -6.64 0.24
C ALA A 86 7.98 -8.11 0.68
N SER A 87 6.84 -8.74 0.99
CA SER A 87 6.78 -10.16 1.37
C SER A 87 7.26 -11.06 0.23
N ALA A 88 6.85 -10.78 -1.01
CA ALA A 88 7.28 -11.53 -2.18
C ALA A 88 8.79 -11.34 -2.43
N ALA A 89 9.31 -10.12 -2.32
CA ALA A 89 10.75 -9.84 -2.47
C ALA A 89 11.58 -10.64 -1.47
N GLY A 90 11.19 -10.65 -0.19
CA GLY A 90 11.86 -11.43 0.84
C GLY A 90 11.82 -12.94 0.58
N ALA A 91 10.69 -13.46 0.09
CA ALA A 91 10.58 -14.87 -0.27
C ALA A 91 11.53 -15.26 -1.42
N TYR A 92 11.63 -14.43 -2.46
CA TYR A 92 12.54 -14.67 -3.57
C TYR A 92 14.01 -14.61 -3.14
N SER A 93 14.41 -13.59 -2.37
CA SER A 93 15.80 -13.49 -1.87
C SER A 93 16.19 -14.67 -0.97
N THR A 94 15.26 -15.18 -0.16
CA THR A 94 15.52 -16.35 0.70
C THR A 94 15.72 -17.60 -0.15
N ALA A 95 14.83 -17.85 -1.12
CA ALA A 95 14.93 -19.02 -1.98
C ALA A 95 16.21 -19.03 -2.82
N ASP A 96 16.65 -17.86 -3.30
CA ASP A 96 17.91 -17.72 -4.05
C ASP A 96 19.14 -18.01 -3.17
N ALA A 97 19.16 -17.48 -1.94
CA ALA A 97 20.23 -17.72 -0.98
C ALA A 97 20.33 -19.21 -0.58
N ASP A 98 19.19 -19.86 -0.35
CA ASP A 98 19.13 -21.30 -0.03
C ASP A 98 19.68 -22.15 -1.19
N ALA A 99 19.24 -21.86 -2.42
CA ALA A 99 19.72 -22.58 -3.60
C ALA A 99 21.23 -22.37 -3.85
N ALA A 100 21.74 -21.17 -3.62
CA ALA A 100 23.18 -20.88 -3.70
C ALA A 100 23.98 -21.65 -2.63
N GLY A 101 23.45 -21.75 -1.41
CA GLY A 101 24.00 -22.55 -0.33
C GLY A 101 24.12 -24.02 -0.70
N ASP A 102 23.02 -24.63 -1.15
CA ASP A 102 22.96 -26.03 -1.59
C ASP A 102 23.98 -26.33 -2.71
N LEU A 103 24.13 -25.41 -3.67
CA LEU A 103 25.09 -25.55 -4.77
C LEU A 103 26.54 -25.50 -4.27
N SER A 104 26.82 -24.64 -3.28
CA SER A 104 28.16 -24.50 -2.69
C SER A 104 28.57 -25.72 -1.86
N ASP A 105 27.62 -26.32 -1.15
CA ASP A 105 27.83 -27.53 -0.36
C ASP A 105 28.05 -28.74 -1.28
N ALA A 106 27.25 -28.87 -2.34
CA ALA A 106 27.41 -29.91 -3.34
C ALA A 106 28.76 -29.83 -4.06
N GLY A 107 29.22 -28.62 -4.40
CA GLY A 107 30.52 -28.39 -5.03
C GLY A 107 31.73 -28.65 -4.10
N SER A 108 31.54 -28.52 -2.79
CA SER A 108 32.59 -28.79 -1.78
C SER A 108 32.71 -30.28 -1.43
N ALA A 109 31.71 -31.09 -1.79
CA ALA A 109 31.66 -32.53 -1.53
C ALA A 109 32.16 -33.41 -2.69
N GLY A 110 32.42 -32.84 -3.88
CA GLY A 110 32.90 -33.53 -5.09
C GLY A 110 34.37 -33.29 -5.37
#